data_AF-A0A2E0GK08-F1
#
_entry.id   AF-A0A2E0GK08-F1
#
_cell.length_a   1.000
_cell.length_b   1.000
_cell.length_c   1.000
_cell.angle_alpha   90.00
_cell.angle_beta   90.00
_cell.angle_gamma   90.00
#
_symmetry.space_group_name_H-M   'P 1'
#
loop_
_entity.id
_entity.type
_entity.pdbx_description
1 polymer ?
#
loop_
_entity_poly.entity_id
_entity_poly.type
_entity_poly.pdbx_seq_one_letter_code
_entity_poly.pdbx_strand_id
1 'polypeptide(L)'
;MTRYRIGQVATLLAVSVDTVRTWIDEGRITATRSDGGHRIIDGKDLAQFLQETADLQSEHGQRISARNRFVGLVTRVVQDGVMAQIEIQAGGHRFVSLISSEAAQEMNLEQGVLAAAVVKSTNVVIELP
;
A
#
# COMPACT_ATOMS: atom_id res chain seq x y z
N MET A 1 -0.03 27.63 11.20
CA MET A 1 -0.46 26.54 10.30
C MET A 1 0.38 26.62 9.03
N THR A 2 0.98 25.51 8.61
CA THR A 2 1.86 25.47 7.44
C THR A 2 1.02 25.56 6.17
N ARG A 3 1.41 26.42 5.24
CA ARG A 3 0.68 26.69 4.00
C ARG A 3 1.56 26.38 2.80
N TYR A 4 1.00 25.71 1.79
CA TYR A 4 1.71 25.30 0.59
C TYR A 4 1.10 25.91 -0.67
N ARG A 5 1.94 26.38 -1.58
CA ARG A 5 1.53 26.71 -2.96
C ARG A 5 1.45 25.42 -3.79
N ILE A 6 0.66 25.45 -4.86
CA ILE A 6 0.50 24.31 -5.80
C ILE A 6 1.86 23.74 -6.23
N GLY A 7 2.82 24.59 -6.62
CA GLY A 7 4.16 24.12 -7.06
C GLY A 7 4.96 23.43 -5.96
N GLN A 8 4.80 23.85 -4.71
CA GLN A 8 5.45 23.20 -3.56
C GLN A 8 4.82 21.83 -3.29
N VAL A 9 3.50 21.71 -3.40
CA VAL A 9 2.80 20.42 -3.27
C VAL A 9 3.19 19.47 -4.39
N ALA A 10 3.24 19.96 -5.64
CA ALA A 10 3.68 19.18 -6.79
C ALA A 10 5.10 18.60 -6.57
N THR A 11 6.03 19.44 -6.08
CA THR A 11 7.39 19.02 -5.75
C THR A 11 7.41 18.01 -4.59
N LEU A 12 6.67 18.29 -3.51
CA LEU A 12 6.61 17.43 -2.31
C LEU A 12 6.07 16.03 -2.63
N LEU A 13 5.10 15.95 -3.54
CA LEU A 13 4.41 14.71 -3.91
C LEU A 13 4.97 14.05 -5.18
N ALA A 14 6.00 14.64 -5.80
CA ALA A 14 6.57 14.19 -7.07
C ALA A 14 5.53 14.02 -8.19
N VAL A 15 4.60 14.96 -8.31
CA VAL A 15 3.57 15.00 -9.38
C VAL A 15 3.64 16.32 -10.16
N SER A 16 2.93 16.40 -11.28
CA SER A 16 2.87 17.65 -12.06
C SER A 16 2.02 18.72 -11.37
N VAL A 17 2.29 20.00 -11.65
CA VAL A 17 1.47 21.13 -11.18
C VAL A 17 0.02 21.00 -11.68
N ASP A 18 -0.17 20.51 -12.91
CA ASP A 18 -1.50 20.32 -13.48
C ASP A 18 -2.27 19.21 -12.79
N THR A 19 -1.59 18.14 -12.35
CA THR A 19 -2.20 17.09 -11.51
C THR A 19 -2.75 17.68 -10.20
N VAL A 20 -1.99 18.54 -9.53
CA VAL A 20 -2.45 19.20 -8.29
C VAL A 20 -3.61 20.16 -8.58
N ARG A 21 -3.61 20.86 -9.73
CA ARG A 21 -4.73 21.71 -10.15
C ARG A 21 -5.99 20.89 -10.38
N THR A 22 -5.90 19.77 -11.09
CA THR A 22 -7.00 18.85 -11.32
C THR A 22 -7.61 18.39 -9.99
N TRP A 23 -6.80 17.99 -9.01
CA TRP A 23 -7.32 17.58 -7.70
C TRP A 23 -8.06 18.69 -6.95
N ILE A 24 -7.63 19.94 -7.10
CA ILE A 24 -8.35 21.08 -6.52
C ILE A 24 -9.66 21.33 -7.26
N ASP A 25 -9.63 21.29 -8.60
CA ASP A 25 -10.80 21.56 -9.44
C ASP A 25 -11.87 20.45 -9.30
N GLU A 26 -11.44 19.21 -9.05
CA GLU A 26 -12.30 18.06 -8.69
C GLU A 26 -12.79 18.12 -7.23
N GLY A 27 -12.35 19.09 -6.44
CA GLY A 27 -12.73 19.24 -5.03
C GLY A 27 -12.10 18.21 -4.09
N ARG A 28 -11.07 17.47 -4.54
CA ARG A 28 -10.35 16.47 -3.74
C ARG A 28 -9.39 17.07 -2.73
N ILE A 29 -8.88 18.28 -2.99
CA ILE A 29 -8.05 19.05 -2.06
C ILE A 29 -8.63 20.45 -1.93
N THR A 30 -8.93 20.86 -0.70
CA THR A 30 -9.36 22.22 -0.41
C THR A 30 -8.20 23.21 -0.59
N ALA A 31 -8.42 24.22 -1.43
CA ALA A 31 -7.48 25.33 -1.61
C ALA A 31 -8.21 26.67 -1.45
N THR A 32 -7.57 27.59 -0.74
CA THR A 32 -8.03 28.97 -0.58
C THR A 32 -7.23 29.90 -1.50
N ARG A 33 -7.77 31.07 -1.82
CA ARG A 33 -7.00 32.11 -2.52
C ARG A 33 -6.33 33.02 -1.49
N SER A 34 -5.05 33.30 -1.67
CA SER A 34 -4.37 34.37 -0.93
C SER A 34 -4.78 35.75 -1.45
N ASP A 35 -4.45 36.80 -0.71
CA ASP A 35 -4.64 38.20 -1.13
C ASP A 35 -3.95 38.53 -2.46
N GLY A 36 -2.91 37.78 -2.83
CA GLY A 36 -2.23 37.87 -4.12
C GLY A 36 -2.82 37.00 -5.24
N GLY A 37 -4.00 36.40 -5.04
CA GLY A 37 -4.69 35.58 -6.02
C GLY A 37 -4.13 34.16 -6.22
N HIS A 38 -3.09 33.77 -5.47
CA HIS A 38 -2.51 32.44 -5.56
C HIS A 38 -3.35 31.42 -4.78
N ARG A 39 -3.55 30.23 -5.36
CA ARG A 39 -4.14 29.09 -4.65
C ARG A 39 -3.16 28.57 -3.59
N ILE A 40 -3.62 28.48 -2.35
CA ILE A 40 -2.89 28.01 -1.17
C ILE A 40 -3.65 26.86 -0.53
N ILE A 41 -2.92 25.80 -0.21
CA ILE A 41 -3.42 24.60 0.44
C ILE A 41 -2.94 24.63 1.89
N ASP A 42 -3.84 24.40 2.85
CA ASP A 42 -3.44 24.23 4.25
C ASP A 42 -2.78 22.86 4.43
N GLY A 43 -1.71 22.80 5.21
CA GLY A 43 -1.00 21.54 5.48
C GLY A 43 -1.88 20.48 6.14
N LYS A 44 -2.90 20.87 6.92
CA LYS A 44 -3.86 19.94 7.51
C LYS A 44 -4.69 19.26 6.42
N ASP A 45 -5.23 20.04 5.49
CA ASP A 45 -6.08 19.53 4.41
C ASP A 45 -5.27 18.67 3.44
N LEU A 46 -4.02 19.07 3.15
CA LEU A 46 -3.10 18.26 2.35
C LEU A 46 -2.79 16.92 3.02
N ALA A 47 -2.52 16.91 4.33
CA ALA A 47 -2.23 15.69 5.06
C ALA A 47 -3.45 14.74 5.07
N GLN A 48 -4.66 15.28 5.27
CA GLN A 48 -5.89 14.50 5.24
C GLN A 48 -6.13 13.87 3.85
N PHE A 49 -6.00 14.65 2.77
CA PHE A 49 -6.12 14.13 1.40
C PHE A 49 -5.15 12.99 1.11
N LEU A 50 -3.91 13.08 1.59
CA LEU A 50 -2.90 12.04 1.39
C LEU A 50 -3.20 10.76 2.16
N GLN A 51 -3.78 10.88 3.37
CA GLN A 51 -4.24 9.73 4.15
C GLN A 51 -5.40 9.03 3.42
N GLU A 52 -6.42 9.77 3.01
CA GLU A 52 -7.58 9.24 2.28
C GLU A 52 -7.16 8.61 0.93
N THR A 53 -6.22 9.23 0.21
CA THR A 53 -5.72 8.68 -1.07
C THR A 53 -4.86 7.43 -0.85
N ALA A 54 -4.08 7.36 0.23
CA ALA A 54 -3.30 6.17 0.57
C ALA A 54 -4.20 4.98 0.95
N ASP A 55 -5.30 5.23 1.65
CA ASP A 55 -6.28 4.20 2.01
C ASP A 55 -7.00 3.67 0.76
N LEU A 56 -7.37 4.54 -0.19
CA LEU A 56 -7.97 4.14 -1.47
C LEU A 56 -7.01 3.40 -2.42
N GLN A 57 -5.71 3.72 -2.38
CA GLN A 57 -4.69 2.98 -3.15
C GLN A 57 -4.32 1.64 -2.52
N SER A 58 -4.55 1.47 -1.21
CA SER A 58 -4.36 0.20 -0.52
C SER A 58 -5.37 -0.87 -0.93
N GLU A 59 -6.50 -0.46 -1.52
CA GLU A 59 -7.53 -1.36 -2.06
C GLU A 59 -7.15 -1.97 -3.42
N HIS A 60 -6.24 -1.35 -4.20
CA HIS A 60 -5.93 -1.79 -5.58
C HIS A 60 -4.43 -1.90 -5.91
N GLY A 61 -3.54 -1.72 -4.95
CA GLY A 61 -2.10 -1.80 -5.17
C GLY A 61 -1.36 -1.68 -3.85
N GLN A 62 -1.41 -2.76 -3.07
CA GLN A 62 -0.78 -2.88 -1.76
C GLN A 62 0.66 -2.33 -1.74
N ARG A 63 0.84 -1.07 -1.32
CA ARG A 63 2.10 -0.59 -0.76
C ARG A 63 2.23 -1.16 0.65
N ILE A 64 2.54 -2.44 0.73
CA ILE A 64 2.78 -3.08 2.01
C ILE A 64 4.08 -2.48 2.58
N SER A 65 4.04 -1.94 3.80
CA SER A 65 5.24 -1.56 4.57
C SER A 65 6.04 -2.80 5.07
N ALA A 66 5.91 -3.92 4.37
CA ALA A 66 6.64 -5.13 4.62
C ALA A 66 7.94 -5.09 3.83
N ARG A 67 9.02 -4.69 4.51
CA ARG A 67 10.38 -4.81 3.97
C ARG A 67 10.81 -6.27 3.80
N ASN A 68 10.14 -7.18 4.52
CA ASN A 68 10.38 -8.62 4.47
C ASN A 68 9.44 -9.26 3.45
N ARG A 69 9.83 -9.20 2.18
CA ARG A 69 9.11 -9.80 1.06
C ARG A 69 9.97 -10.88 0.42
N PHE A 70 9.52 -12.12 0.49
CA PHE A 70 10.24 -13.30 0.00
C PHE A 70 9.48 -13.90 -1.18
N VAL A 71 9.98 -13.64 -2.39
CA VAL A 71 9.39 -14.18 -3.62
C VAL A 71 9.82 -15.62 -3.80
N GLY A 72 8.85 -16.48 -4.10
CA GLY A 72 9.07 -17.92 -4.23
C GLY A 72 7.95 -18.61 -5.00
N LEU A 73 8.08 -19.92 -5.13
CA LEU A 73 7.05 -20.77 -5.72
C LEU A 73 6.18 -21.36 -4.63
N VAL A 74 4.86 -21.36 -4.85
CA VAL A 74 3.96 -22.17 -4.05
C VAL A 74 4.29 -23.65 -4.29
N THR A 75 4.64 -24.36 -3.22
CA THR A 75 5.04 -25.77 -3.28
C THR A 75 3.94 -26.70 -2.79
N ARG A 76 3.00 -26.18 -2.00
CA ARG A 76 1.86 -26.94 -1.49
C ARG A 76 0.70 -26.01 -1.12
N VAL A 77 -0.51 -26.48 -1.41
CA VAL A 77 -1.77 -25.88 -0.99
C VAL A 77 -2.62 -26.98 -0.36
N VAL A 78 -3.06 -26.78 0.88
CA VAL A 78 -4.00 -27.68 1.58
C VAL A 78 -5.19 -26.84 2.00
N GLN A 79 -6.38 -27.14 1.48
CA GLN A 79 -7.61 -26.48 1.89
C GLN A 79 -8.39 -27.44 2.82
N ASP A 80 -8.83 -26.93 3.97
CA ASP A 80 -9.66 -27.67 4.92
C ASP A 80 -10.72 -26.73 5.53
N GLY A 81 -11.97 -26.92 5.12
CA GLY A 81 -13.07 -26.05 5.49
C GLY A 81 -12.80 -24.58 5.15
N VAL A 82 -12.80 -23.72 6.17
CA VAL A 82 -12.68 -22.25 6.04
C VAL A 82 -11.23 -21.79 5.90
N MET A 83 -10.26 -22.68 6.16
CA MET A 83 -8.83 -22.34 6.19
C MET A 83 -8.04 -23.06 5.10
N ALA A 84 -6.98 -22.41 4.64
CA ALA A 84 -6.01 -22.95 3.71
C ALA A 84 -4.59 -22.78 4.25
N GLN A 85 -3.80 -23.84 4.17
CA GLN A 85 -2.37 -23.81 4.38
C GLN A 85 -1.65 -23.68 3.05
N ILE A 86 -0.81 -22.65 2.93
CA ILE A 86 0.01 -22.36 1.76
C ILE A 86 1.48 -22.49 2.14
N GLU A 87 2.24 -23.24 1.35
CA GLU A 87 3.68 -23.36 1.49
C GLU A 87 4.39 -22.69 0.32
N ILE A 88 5.35 -21.80 0.60
CA ILE A 88 6.15 -21.09 -0.41
C ILE A 88 7.63 -21.40 -0.19
N GLN A 89 8.31 -21.84 -1.25
CA GLN A 89 9.76 -21.97 -1.28
C GLN A 89 10.37 -20.71 -1.91
N ALA A 90 11.07 -19.91 -1.10
CA ALA A 90 11.70 -18.67 -1.52
C ALA A 90 13.22 -18.74 -1.26
N GLY A 91 13.98 -19.06 -2.30
CA GLY A 91 15.42 -19.33 -2.17
C GLY A 91 15.67 -20.50 -1.20
N GLY A 92 16.52 -20.30 -0.19
CA GLY A 92 16.83 -21.29 0.85
C GLY A 92 15.80 -21.39 1.98
N HIS A 93 14.71 -20.63 1.93
CA HIS A 93 13.72 -20.55 3.02
C HIS A 93 12.37 -21.12 2.61
N ARG A 94 11.77 -21.90 3.51
CA ARG A 94 10.39 -22.40 3.40
C ARG A 94 9.48 -21.59 4.31
N PHE A 95 8.46 -20.99 3.74
CA PHE A 95 7.42 -20.25 4.45
C PHE A 95 6.13 -21.05 4.47
N VAL A 96 5.45 -21.06 5.61
CA VAL A 96 4.11 -21.65 5.76
C VAL A 96 3.18 -20.56 6.26
N SER A 97 2.05 -20.37 5.57
CA SER A 97 1.02 -19.40 5.93
C SER A 97 -0.33 -20.08 6.03
N LEU A 98 -1.14 -19.62 6.98
CA LEU A 98 -2.54 -19.98 7.10
C LEU A 98 -3.38 -18.76 6.71
N ILE A 99 -4.23 -18.93 5.71
CA ILE A 99 -5.16 -17.91 5.21
C ILE A 99 -6.57 -18.51 5.09
N SER A 100 -7.58 -17.72 4.79
CA SER A 100 -8.91 -18.28 4.49
C SER A 100 -8.87 -19.05 3.16
N SER A 101 -9.70 -20.09 3.05
CA SER A 101 -9.88 -20.83 1.79
C SER A 101 -10.36 -19.91 0.66
N GLU A 102 -11.25 -18.96 0.97
CA GLU A 102 -11.74 -17.96 0.03
C GLU A 102 -10.61 -17.08 -0.52
N ALA A 103 -9.73 -16.55 0.35
CA ALA A 103 -8.59 -15.75 -0.11
C ALA A 103 -7.62 -16.57 -0.97
N ALA A 104 -7.38 -17.84 -0.62
CA ALA A 104 -6.54 -18.72 -1.43
C ALA A 104 -7.12 -18.92 -2.85
N GLN A 105 -8.44 -19.05 -2.95
CA GLN A 105 -9.16 -19.20 -4.22
C GLN A 105 -9.18 -17.91 -5.03
N GLU A 106 -9.50 -16.77 -4.41
CA GLU A 106 -9.48 -15.44 -5.06
C GLU A 106 -8.10 -15.11 -5.63
N MET A 107 -7.04 -15.47 -4.91
CA MET A 107 -5.66 -15.29 -5.33
C MET A 107 -5.19 -16.35 -6.33
N ASN A 108 -6.02 -17.35 -6.66
CA ASN A 108 -5.68 -18.49 -7.52
C ASN A 108 -4.37 -19.17 -7.10
N LEU A 109 -4.20 -19.39 -5.79
CA LEU A 109 -2.99 -20.02 -5.25
C LEU A 109 -3.02 -21.53 -5.53
N GLU A 110 -2.09 -21.96 -6.35
CA GLU A 110 -1.89 -23.36 -6.73
C GLU A 110 -0.41 -23.72 -6.72
N GLN A 111 -0.11 -25.02 -6.67
CA GLN A 111 1.27 -25.48 -6.75
C GLN A 111 1.92 -25.02 -8.07
N GLY A 112 3.10 -24.41 -7.97
CA GLY A 112 3.85 -23.86 -9.11
C GLY A 112 3.58 -22.38 -9.37
N VAL A 113 2.61 -21.75 -8.71
CA VAL A 113 2.35 -20.31 -8.84
C VAL A 113 3.46 -19.49 -8.17
N LEU A 114 3.89 -18.42 -8.84
CA LEU A 114 4.80 -17.44 -8.26
C LEU A 114 4.04 -16.57 -7.24
N ALA A 115 4.48 -16.60 -5.99
CA ALA A 115 3.88 -15.83 -4.91
C ALA A 115 4.96 -15.17 -4.05
N ALA A 116 4.56 -14.22 -3.21
CA ALA A 116 5.45 -13.61 -2.24
C ALA A 116 4.93 -13.84 -0.84
N ALA A 117 5.75 -14.42 0.03
CA ALA A 117 5.52 -14.40 1.46
C ALA A 117 5.86 -12.99 1.97
N VAL A 118 4.86 -12.29 2.50
CA VAL A 118 5.01 -10.92 2.96
C VAL A 118 4.83 -10.89 4.47
N VAL A 119 5.88 -10.51 5.20
CA VAL A 119 5.86 -10.42 6.66
C VAL A 119 5.90 -8.95 7.07
N LYS A 120 4.90 -8.53 7.84
CA LYS A 120 4.87 -7.17 8.39
C LYS A 120 6.02 -6.99 9.38
N SER A 121 6.77 -5.90 9.25
CA SER A 121 7.98 -5.64 10.06
C SER A 121 7.71 -5.63 11.58
N THR A 122 6.48 -5.31 12.00
CA THR A 122 6.06 -5.30 13.41
C THR A 122 5.73 -6.69 13.98
N ASN A 123 5.71 -7.73 13.15
CA ASN A 123 5.27 -9.08 13.49
C ASN A 123 6.41 -10.09 13.28
N VAL A 124 7.60 -9.74 13.76
CA VAL A 124 8.79 -10.61 13.74
C VAL A 124 9.22 -10.81 15.19
N VAL A 125 9.40 -12.07 15.58
CA VAL A 125 10.01 -12.44 16.87
C VAL A 125 11.50 -12.65 16.64
N ILE A 126 12.33 -12.04 17.49
CA ILE A 126 13.77 -12.23 17.49
C ILE A 126 14.11 -13.08 18.71
N GLU A 127 14.89 -14.13 18.50
CA GLU A 127 15.42 -14.99 19.55
C GLU A 127 16.95 -15.05 19.40
N LEU A 128 17.66 -15.11 20.53
CA LEU A 128 19.09 -15.42 20.56
C LEU A 128 19.25 -16.94 20.74
N PRO A 129 20.22 -17.57 20.06
CA PRO A 129 20.40 -19.03 20.09
C PRO A 129 20.68 -19.60 21.48
#